data_AF-A0A7C0WY61-F1
#
_entry.id   AF-A0A7C0WY61-F1
#
_cell.length_a   1.000
_cell.length_b   1.000
_cell.length_c   1.000
_cell.angle_alpha   90.00
_cell.angle_beta   90.00
_cell.angle_gamma   90.00
#
_symmetry.space_group_name_H-M   'P 1'
#
loop_
_entity.id
_entity.type
_entity.pdbx_description
1 polymer ?
#
loop_
_entity_poly.entity_id
_entity_poly.type
_entity_poly.pdbx_seq_one_letter_code
_entity_poly.pdbx_strand_id
1 'polypeptide(L)'
;PVRKLTHICESAVGCYEEQKEFSKEEIELYRYLDKKGFKIPIFPKPLYGFCGAIQLNSFLIGPEGNLYKCWNTIGMKDKIIGNVSEGITYPHRFIDWLKWDQFAGKECLKCEVLPICMRGCPYTGMTTGVECESWKYNLSEMLKLYYKNKMRTFPNRREENVD
;
A
#
# COMPACT_ATOMS: atom_id res chain seq x y z
N PRO A 1 4.66 1.20 -8.85
CA PRO A 1 5.83 1.85 -9.48
C PRO A 1 7.08 1.29 -8.82
N VAL A 2 8.19 1.22 -9.56
CA VAL A 2 9.48 0.86 -8.97
C VAL A 2 10.00 2.13 -8.30
N ARG A 3 9.96 2.17 -6.96
CA ARG A 3 10.31 3.36 -6.19
C ARG A 3 11.70 3.23 -5.57
N LYS A 4 12.44 4.33 -5.58
CA LYS A 4 13.65 4.50 -4.76
C LYS A 4 13.24 4.82 -3.33
N LEU A 5 13.20 3.80 -2.47
CA LEU A 5 12.91 3.99 -1.04
C LEU A 5 14.16 4.30 -0.20
N THR A 6 15.33 3.86 -0.67
CA THR A 6 16.64 4.10 -0.04
C THR A 6 17.71 4.39 -1.10
N HIS A 7 18.87 4.89 -0.67
CA HIS A 7 20.03 5.11 -1.53
C HIS A 7 20.78 3.80 -1.90
N ILE A 8 20.38 2.66 -1.33
CA ILE A 8 21.09 1.38 -1.54
C ILE A 8 20.72 0.75 -2.89
N CYS A 9 19.45 0.84 -3.29
CA CYS A 9 18.95 0.23 -4.54
C CYS A 9 18.80 1.28 -5.66
N GLU A 10 19.86 2.05 -5.91
CA GLU A 10 19.84 3.15 -6.89
C GLU A 10 19.71 2.71 -8.35
N SER A 11 20.12 1.49 -8.68
CA SER A 11 20.02 0.94 -10.04
C SER A 11 18.59 0.59 -10.47
N ALA A 12 17.61 0.63 -9.56
CA ALA A 12 16.21 0.32 -9.85
C ALA A 12 15.42 1.55 -10.37
N VAL A 13 16.07 2.69 -10.56
CA VAL A 13 15.48 3.98 -10.95
C VAL A 13 15.34 4.07 -12.48
N GLY A 14 14.24 4.64 -12.99
CA GLY A 14 14.01 4.87 -14.42
C GLY A 14 12.86 4.08 -15.08
N CYS A 15 12.16 3.19 -14.37
CA CYS A 15 11.01 2.46 -14.93
C CYS A 15 9.72 2.76 -14.15
N TYR A 16 8.79 3.48 -14.81
CA TYR A 16 7.45 3.78 -14.29
C TYR A 16 7.48 4.47 -12.91
N GLU A 17 8.24 5.56 -12.82
CA GLU A 17 8.41 6.31 -11.56
C GLU A 17 7.11 6.95 -11.11
N GLU A 18 6.30 7.43 -12.06
CA GLU A 18 4.98 7.97 -11.76
C GLU A 18 3.96 6.85 -11.55
N GLN A 19 3.24 6.91 -10.42
CA GLN A 19 2.16 5.95 -10.14
C GLN A 19 1.13 5.89 -11.27
N LYS A 20 0.78 7.04 -11.85
CA LYS A 20 -0.22 7.13 -12.91
C LYS A 20 0.21 6.34 -14.15
N GLU A 21 1.50 6.41 -14.49
CA GLU A 21 2.06 5.64 -15.60
C GLU A 21 2.05 4.14 -15.28
N PHE A 22 2.60 3.76 -14.11
CA PHE A 22 2.61 2.37 -13.65
C PHE A 22 1.21 1.73 -13.61
N SER A 23 0.18 2.50 -13.22
CA SER A 23 -1.19 2.01 -13.16
C SER A 23 -1.75 1.53 -14.50
N LYS A 24 -1.22 2.05 -15.62
CA LYS A 24 -1.56 1.62 -16.98
C LYS A 24 -0.91 0.27 -17.30
N GLU A 25 0.34 0.10 -16.93
CA GLU A 25 1.06 -1.17 -17.12
C GLU A 25 0.46 -2.30 -16.28
N GLU A 26 -0.03 -1.99 -15.08
CA GLU A 26 -0.78 -2.97 -14.29
C GLU A 26 -2.02 -3.47 -15.04
N ILE A 27 -2.78 -2.57 -15.67
CA ILE A 27 -3.93 -2.97 -16.50
C ILE A 27 -3.48 -3.91 -17.61
N GLU A 28 -2.41 -3.58 -18.33
CA GLU A 28 -1.90 -4.39 -19.44
C GLU A 28 -1.37 -5.76 -18.98
N LEU A 29 -0.69 -5.80 -17.84
CA LEU A 29 -0.30 -7.05 -17.19
C LEU A 29 -1.53 -7.91 -16.88
N TYR A 30 -2.57 -7.36 -16.28
CA TYR A 30 -3.78 -8.12 -15.96
C TYR A 30 -4.56 -8.53 -17.22
N ARG A 31 -4.59 -7.71 -18.27
CA ARG A 31 -5.13 -8.12 -19.58
C ARG A 31 -4.36 -9.31 -20.15
N TYR A 32 -3.04 -9.29 -20.06
CA TYR A 32 -2.19 -10.40 -20.50
C TYR A 32 -2.47 -11.67 -19.68
N LEU A 33 -2.55 -11.56 -18.35
CA LEU A 33 -2.87 -12.68 -17.48
C LEU A 33 -4.26 -13.29 -17.77
N ASP A 34 -5.28 -12.45 -18.03
CA ASP A 34 -6.61 -12.94 -18.45
C ASP A 34 -6.55 -13.72 -19.76
N LYS A 35 -5.82 -13.19 -20.77
CA LYS A 35 -5.62 -13.85 -22.07
C LYS A 35 -4.92 -15.21 -21.92
N LYS A 36 -4.01 -15.34 -20.95
CA LYS A 36 -3.32 -16.60 -20.62
C LYS A 36 -4.17 -17.55 -19.76
N GLY A 37 -5.40 -17.18 -19.44
CA GLY A 37 -6.34 -18.01 -18.71
C GLY A 37 -6.20 -17.96 -17.19
N PHE A 38 -5.30 -17.12 -16.65
CA PHE A 38 -5.15 -16.96 -15.20
C PHE A 38 -6.40 -16.36 -14.57
N LYS A 39 -6.64 -16.73 -13.31
CA LYS A 39 -7.64 -16.08 -12.47
C LYS A 39 -7.09 -14.74 -11.99
N ILE A 40 -7.95 -13.72 -11.97
CA ILE A 40 -7.61 -12.39 -11.45
C ILE A 40 -8.39 -12.18 -10.15
N PRO A 41 -7.78 -12.48 -8.97
CA PRO A 41 -8.48 -12.39 -7.69
C PRO A 41 -8.51 -10.97 -7.11
N ILE A 42 -8.17 -9.96 -7.91
CA ILE A 42 -7.94 -8.60 -7.43
C ILE A 42 -9.24 -7.82 -7.47
N PHE A 43 -9.77 -7.58 -6.28
CA PHE A 43 -10.94 -6.75 -6.06
C PHE A 43 -10.59 -5.73 -4.97
N PRO A 44 -10.89 -4.44 -5.17
CA PRO A 44 -10.58 -3.41 -4.19
C PRO A 44 -11.37 -3.69 -2.90
N LYS A 45 -10.69 -3.62 -1.76
CA LYS A 45 -11.32 -3.74 -0.45
C LYS A 45 -10.98 -2.51 0.38
N PRO A 46 -11.90 -2.03 1.23
CA PRO A 46 -11.56 -0.99 2.17
C PRO A 46 -10.41 -1.42 3.08
N LEU A 47 -9.50 -0.49 3.34
CA LEU A 47 -8.32 -0.70 4.17
C LEU A 47 -8.61 -0.27 5.62
N TYR A 48 -8.83 -1.24 6.51
CA TYR A 48 -8.99 -0.98 7.94
C TYR A 48 -7.64 -1.18 8.64
N GLY A 49 -7.06 -0.11 9.18
CA GLY A 49 -5.81 -0.20 9.96
C GLY A 49 -4.60 -0.73 9.18
N PHE A 50 -4.45 -0.37 7.91
CA PHE A 50 -3.58 -1.12 6.98
C PHE A 50 -2.08 -1.10 7.27
N CYS A 51 -1.55 -0.04 7.90
CA CYS A 51 -0.11 0.09 8.12
C CYS A 51 0.22 -0.12 9.59
N GLY A 52 0.97 -1.18 9.90
CA GLY A 52 1.47 -1.42 11.26
C GLY A 52 2.38 -0.30 11.79
N ALA A 53 2.98 0.51 10.90
CA ALA A 53 3.88 1.58 11.32
C ALA A 53 3.17 2.69 12.10
N ILE A 54 1.86 2.88 11.91
CA ILE A 54 1.08 3.93 12.57
C ILE A 54 0.14 3.36 13.66
N GLN A 55 0.21 2.06 13.91
CA GLN A 55 -0.54 1.41 14.98
C GLN A 55 0.24 1.46 16.29
N LEU A 56 -0.45 1.59 17.42
CA LEU A 56 0.17 1.68 18.75
C LEU A 56 1.01 0.44 19.09
N ASN A 57 0.49 -0.75 18.78
CA ASN A 57 0.99 -2.05 19.25
C ASN A 57 1.73 -2.87 18.17
N SER A 58 2.19 -2.24 17.10
CA SER A 58 2.95 -2.91 16.04
C SER A 58 4.39 -2.40 15.99
N PHE A 59 5.35 -3.32 15.98
CA PHE A 59 6.77 -3.02 16.05
C PHE A 59 7.54 -3.96 15.12
N LEU A 60 8.65 -3.47 14.58
CA LEU A 60 9.66 -4.29 13.93
C LEU A 60 10.84 -4.43 14.87
N ILE A 61 11.43 -5.62 14.92
CA ILE A 61 12.56 -5.93 15.80
C ILE A 61 13.77 -6.24 14.92
N GLY A 62 14.83 -5.45 15.05
CA GLY A 62 16.11 -5.71 14.42
C GLY A 62 16.90 -6.82 15.12
N PRO A 63 17.99 -7.33 14.52
CA PRO A 63 18.76 -8.45 15.05
C PRO A 63 19.40 -8.18 16.42
N GLU A 64 19.67 -6.91 16.75
CA GLU A 64 20.22 -6.49 18.05
C GLU A 64 19.11 -6.19 19.10
N GLY A 65 17.86 -6.52 18.80
CA GLY A 65 16.71 -6.20 19.65
C GLY A 65 16.21 -4.76 19.50
N ASN A 66 16.79 -3.95 18.61
CA ASN A 66 16.35 -2.58 18.34
C ASN A 66 14.92 -2.55 17.77
N LEU A 67 14.09 -1.65 18.27
CA LEU A 67 12.70 -1.48 17.87
C LEU A 67 12.58 -0.39 16.79
N TYR A 68 11.73 -0.65 15.80
CA TYR A 68 11.39 0.26 14.69
C TYR A 68 9.89 0.24 14.39
N LYS A 69 9.40 1.23 13.64
CA LYS A 69 8.00 1.29 13.18
C LYS A 69 7.79 0.83 11.75
N CYS A 70 8.74 1.06 10.84
CA CYS A 70 8.54 0.85 9.41
C CYS A 70 9.66 0.01 8.78
N TRP A 71 9.28 -0.85 7.84
CA TRP A 71 10.22 -1.67 7.06
C TRP A 71 11.23 -0.83 6.30
N ASN A 72 10.82 0.36 5.85
CA ASN A 72 11.72 1.27 5.14
C ASN A 72 12.77 1.92 6.04
N THR A 73 12.62 1.79 7.36
CA THR A 73 13.52 2.40 8.35
C THR A 73 14.32 1.40 9.17
N ILE A 74 14.10 0.10 8.98
CA ILE A 74 14.78 -0.94 9.76
C ILE A 74 16.29 -0.91 9.46
N GLY A 75 17.11 -1.04 10.51
CA GLY A 75 18.57 -0.94 10.41
C GLY A 75 19.12 0.49 10.39
N MET A 76 18.29 1.53 10.25
CA MET A 76 18.73 2.92 10.33
C MET A 76 18.84 3.36 11.79
N LYS A 77 20.05 3.60 12.30
CA LYS A 77 20.28 3.93 13.72
C LYS A 77 19.51 5.15 14.20
N ASP A 78 19.31 6.15 13.34
CA ASP A 78 18.54 7.36 13.63
C ASP A 78 17.02 7.14 13.67
N LYS A 79 16.54 5.96 13.29
CA LYS A 79 15.11 5.58 13.30
C LYS A 79 14.73 4.59 14.41
N ILE A 80 15.69 4.19 15.26
CA ILE A 80 15.44 3.35 16.43
C ILE A 80 14.46 4.07 17.37
N ILE A 81 13.39 3.38 17.77
CA ILE A 81 12.40 3.89 18.74
C ILE A 81 12.59 3.32 20.16
N GLY A 82 13.39 2.27 20.30
CA GLY A 82 13.56 1.52 21.55
C GLY A 82 14.41 0.27 21.39
N ASN A 83 14.45 -0.56 22.43
CA ASN A 83 15.02 -1.92 22.41
C ASN A 83 14.07 -2.87 23.13
N VAL A 84 13.98 -4.14 22.71
CA VAL A 84 13.13 -5.15 23.37
C VAL A 84 13.41 -5.31 24.86
N SER A 85 14.65 -5.05 25.30
CA SER A 85 15.08 -5.19 26.70
C SER A 85 14.70 -3.99 27.56
N GLU A 86 14.53 -2.81 26.95
CA GLU A 86 14.32 -1.52 27.64
C GLU A 86 12.95 -0.90 27.35
N GLY A 87 12.23 -1.44 26.35
CA GLY A 87 11.01 -0.85 25.81
C GLY A 87 11.30 0.36 24.89
N ILE A 88 10.38 1.31 24.89
CA ILE A 88 10.48 2.53 24.06
C ILE A 88 11.40 3.54 24.76
N THR A 89 12.58 3.77 24.19
CA THR A 89 13.57 4.74 24.71
C THR A 89 13.60 6.05 23.93
N TYR A 90 13.02 6.08 22.72
CA TYR A 90 12.86 7.29 21.90
C TYR A 90 11.38 7.59 21.63
N PRO A 91 10.62 8.06 22.64
CA PRO A 91 9.18 8.26 22.52
C PRO A 91 8.78 9.29 21.46
N HIS A 92 9.60 10.31 21.20
CA HIS A 92 9.32 11.29 20.15
C HIS A 92 9.22 10.62 18.76
N ARG A 93 10.19 9.77 18.42
CA ARG A 93 10.19 9.02 17.15
C ARG A 93 9.00 8.08 17.06
N PHE A 94 8.64 7.44 18.16
CA PHE A 94 7.45 6.59 18.22
C PHE A 94 6.16 7.38 17.96
N ILE A 95 6.00 8.52 18.65
CA ILE A 95 4.82 9.40 18.56
C ILE A 95 4.68 10.01 17.16
N ASP A 96 5.78 10.34 16.48
CA ASP A 96 5.74 10.93 15.14
C ASP A 96 5.00 10.03 14.14
N TRP A 97 5.16 8.70 14.25
CA TRP A 97 4.37 7.77 13.44
C TRP A 97 2.88 7.75 13.83
N LEU A 98 2.57 7.82 15.12
CA LEU A 98 1.18 7.76 15.61
C LEU A 98 0.38 9.02 15.29
N LYS A 99 1.05 10.15 15.05
CA LYS A 99 0.42 11.41 14.63
C LYS A 99 -0.06 11.39 13.17
N TRP A 100 0.30 10.38 12.39
CA TRP A 100 -0.12 10.31 10.99
C TRP A 100 -1.63 10.11 10.88
N ASP A 101 -2.32 11.14 10.42
CA ASP A 101 -3.76 11.12 10.15
C ASP A 101 -4.03 10.88 8.66
N GLN A 102 -4.73 9.77 8.37
CA GLN A 102 -5.14 9.41 7.00
C GLN A 102 -6.23 10.34 6.44
N PHE A 103 -6.92 11.08 7.30
CA PHE A 103 -8.04 11.96 6.96
C PHE A 103 -7.69 13.46 6.93
N ALA A 104 -6.45 13.84 7.30
CA ALA A 104 -6.04 15.25 7.33
C ALA A 104 -5.98 15.95 5.95
N GLY A 105 -5.94 15.19 4.85
CA GLY A 105 -5.80 15.75 3.50
C GLY A 105 -7.14 16.17 2.87
N LYS A 106 -7.35 17.47 2.63
CA LYS A 106 -8.59 17.99 1.99
C LYS A 106 -8.89 17.35 0.63
N GLU A 107 -7.86 17.12 -0.19
CA GLU A 107 -8.00 16.45 -1.49
C GLU A 107 -8.37 14.96 -1.33
N CYS A 108 -7.81 14.30 -0.32
CA CYS A 108 -8.10 12.91 -0.01
C CYS A 108 -9.53 12.72 0.51
N LEU A 109 -10.04 13.64 1.34
CA LEU A 109 -11.42 13.58 1.85
C LEU A 109 -12.49 13.65 0.76
N LYS A 110 -12.17 14.27 -0.38
CA LYS A 110 -13.05 14.33 -1.56
C LYS A 110 -12.81 13.18 -2.54
N CYS A 111 -11.82 12.32 -2.27
CA CYS A 111 -11.39 11.29 -3.19
C CYS A 111 -12.20 10.01 -2.99
N GLU A 112 -12.90 9.57 -4.04
CA GLU A 112 -13.76 8.37 -4.03
C GLU A 112 -13.02 7.08 -3.68
N VAL A 113 -11.70 7.01 -3.94
CA VAL A 113 -10.87 5.84 -3.64
C VAL A 113 -10.26 5.87 -2.23
N LEU A 114 -10.54 6.90 -1.41
CA LEU A 114 -9.96 7.03 -0.07
C LEU A 114 -10.18 5.78 0.80
N PRO A 115 -11.37 5.15 0.85
CA PRO A 115 -11.56 3.94 1.65
C PRO A 115 -10.64 2.79 1.24
N ILE A 116 -10.19 2.76 -0.03
CA ILE A 116 -9.34 1.71 -0.61
C ILE A 116 -7.85 2.04 -0.44
N CYS A 117 -7.45 3.32 -0.45
CA CYS A 117 -6.04 3.70 -0.39
C CYS A 117 -5.58 4.23 0.97
N MET A 118 -6.48 4.81 1.77
CA MET A 118 -6.19 5.41 3.08
C MET A 118 -4.98 6.36 3.09
N ARG A 119 -4.92 7.25 2.09
CA ARG A 119 -3.86 8.27 1.90
C ARG A 119 -2.46 7.69 1.62
N GLY A 120 -2.39 6.45 1.14
CA GLY A 120 -1.16 5.82 0.68
C GLY A 120 -0.17 5.54 1.82
N CYS A 121 1.07 5.20 1.47
CA CYS A 121 2.09 4.83 2.44
C CYS A 121 2.42 5.99 3.43
N PRO A 122 2.30 5.79 4.76
CA PRO A 122 2.64 6.83 5.73
C PRO A 122 4.12 7.25 5.68
N TYR A 123 5.03 6.31 5.40
CA TYR A 123 6.45 6.62 5.26
C TYR A 123 6.68 7.66 4.17
N THR A 124 6.21 7.40 2.94
CA THR A 124 6.37 8.36 1.83
C THR A 124 5.63 9.66 2.16
N GLY A 125 4.41 9.56 2.70
CA GLY A 125 3.61 10.68 3.16
C GLY A 125 4.33 11.66 4.09
N MET A 126 5.18 11.14 4.98
CA MET A 126 5.97 11.92 5.93
C MET A 126 7.34 12.37 5.40
N THR A 127 7.92 11.66 4.43
CA THR A 127 9.27 11.95 3.93
C THR A 127 9.30 12.79 2.65
N THR A 128 8.44 12.45 1.69
CA THR A 128 8.42 13.04 0.33
C THR A 128 7.07 13.65 -0.02
N GLY A 129 6.03 13.31 0.73
CA GLY A 129 4.66 13.77 0.53
C GLY A 129 3.70 12.64 0.17
N VAL A 130 2.41 12.97 0.16
CA VAL A 130 1.37 12.00 -0.16
C VAL A 130 1.39 11.66 -1.64
N GLU A 131 1.57 10.38 -1.94
CA GLU A 131 1.48 9.83 -3.28
C GLU A 131 0.17 9.04 -3.41
N CYS A 132 -0.51 9.19 -4.55
CA CYS A 132 -1.70 8.40 -4.83
C CYS A 132 -1.31 6.97 -5.18
N GLU A 133 -2.15 5.99 -4.81
CA GLU A 133 -2.02 4.60 -5.21
C GLU A 133 -2.67 4.33 -6.57
N SER A 134 -2.33 3.20 -7.21
CA SER A 134 -2.82 2.85 -8.56
C SER A 134 -4.33 2.89 -8.70
N TRP A 135 -5.05 2.50 -7.64
CA TRP A 135 -6.51 2.54 -7.57
C TRP A 135 -7.08 3.92 -7.94
N LYS A 136 -6.37 5.01 -7.64
CA LYS A 136 -6.79 6.37 -8.04
C LYS A 136 -6.96 6.51 -9.56
N TYR A 137 -6.19 5.76 -10.34
CA TYR A 137 -6.07 5.90 -11.78
C TYR A 137 -6.70 4.73 -12.55
N ASN A 138 -6.67 3.51 -11.99
CA ASN A 138 -7.06 2.29 -12.70
C ASN A 138 -8.26 1.53 -12.12
N LEU A 139 -8.92 2.02 -11.05
CA LEU A 139 -10.02 1.30 -10.38
C LEU A 139 -11.12 0.82 -11.34
N SER A 140 -11.62 1.69 -12.21
CA SER A 140 -12.72 1.35 -13.14
C SER A 140 -12.33 0.22 -14.10
N GLU A 141 -11.13 0.29 -14.69
CA GLU A 141 -10.65 -0.74 -15.63
C GLU A 141 -10.37 -2.06 -14.93
N MET A 142 -9.79 -2.02 -13.73
CA MET A 142 -9.54 -3.20 -12.91
C MET A 142 -10.84 -3.91 -12.50
N LEU A 143 -11.90 -3.16 -12.17
CA LEU A 143 -13.22 -3.73 -11.88
C LEU A 143 -13.84 -4.43 -13.09
N LYS A 144 -13.73 -3.83 -14.29
CA LYS A 144 -14.19 -4.46 -15.55
C LYS A 144 -13.44 -5.76 -15.83
N LEU A 145 -12.10 -5.76 -15.67
CA LEU A 145 -11.27 -6.95 -15.84
C LEU A 145 -11.63 -8.05 -14.85
N TYR A 146 -11.77 -7.70 -13.57
CA TYR A 146 -12.20 -8.64 -12.52
C TYR A 146 -13.54 -9.29 -12.88
N TYR A 147 -14.56 -8.50 -13.23
CA TYR A 147 -15.88 -9.03 -13.54
C TYR A 147 -15.86 -9.94 -14.77
N LYS A 148 -15.20 -9.52 -15.85
CA LYS A 148 -15.02 -10.35 -17.06
C LYS A 148 -14.32 -11.67 -16.75
N ASN A 149 -13.21 -11.63 -16.00
CA ASN A 149 -12.46 -12.81 -15.61
C ASN A 149 -13.29 -13.75 -14.72
N LYS A 150 -14.04 -13.20 -13.76
CA LYS A 150 -14.92 -13.97 -12.88
C LYS A 150 -16.07 -14.64 -13.63
N MET A 151 -16.71 -13.93 -14.56
CA MET A 151 -17.75 -14.48 -15.42
C MET A 151 -17.24 -15.63 -16.31
N ARG A 152 -16.03 -15.49 -16.87
CA ARG A 152 -15.38 -16.56 -17.64
C ARG A 152 -15.03 -17.79 -16.79
N THR A 153 -14.57 -17.57 -15.56
CA THR A 153 -14.07 -18.64 -14.69
C THR A 153 -15.18 -19.35 -13.89
N PHE A 154 -16.37 -18.76 -13.78
CA PHE A 154 -17.53 -19.32 -13.08
C PHE A 154 -18.84 -19.04 -13.83
N PRO A 155 -19.11 -19.68 -14.97
CA PRO A 155 -20.26 -19.38 -15.82
C PRO A 155 -21.63 -19.68 -15.18
N ASN A 156 -21.73 -20.63 -14.23
CA ASN A 156 -23.01 -21.16 -13.73
C ASN A 156 -23.55 -20.53 -12.44
N ARG A 157 -23.04 -19.38 -11.97
CA ARG A 157 -23.43 -18.81 -10.67
C ARG A 157 -24.65 -17.84 -10.72
N ARG A 158 -25.49 -17.92 -11.76
CA ARG A 158 -26.70 -17.09 -11.91
C ARG A 158 -28.01 -17.76 -11.46
N GLU A 159 -28.01 -19.05 -11.14
CA GLU A 159 -29.23 -19.78 -10.80
C GLU A 159 -29.43 -20.03 -9.30
N GLU A 160 -28.46 -19.68 -8.47
CA GLU A 160 -28.58 -19.86 -7.01
C GLU A 160 -28.56 -18.48 -6.33
N ASN A 161 -29.67 -18.17 -5.65
CA ASN A 161 -29.98 -16.98 -4.85
C ASN A 161 -30.74 -15.86 -5.59
N VAL A 162 -31.94 -16.20 -6.06
CA VAL A 162 -33.12 -15.33 -5.93
C VAL A 162 -34.18 -16.15 -5.20
N ASP A 163 -34.11 -16.13 -3.87
CA ASP A 163 -35.20 -16.46 -2.93
C ASP A 163 -35.04 -15.55 -1.71
#